data_AF-A0A8T1P5X7-F1
#
_entry.id   AF-A0A8T1P5X7-F1
#
_cell.length_a   1.000
_cell.length_b   1.000
_cell.length_c   1.000
_cell.angle_alpha   90.00
_cell.angle_beta   90.00
_cell.angle_gamma   90.00
#
_symmetry.space_group_name_H-M   'P 1'
#
loop_
_entity.id
_entity.type
_entity.pdbx_description
1 polymer ?
#
loop_
_entity_poly.entity_id
_entity_poly.type
_entity_poly.pdbx_seq_one_letter_code
_entity_poly.pdbx_strand_id
1 'polypeptide(L)'
;MQQVEELKDEVKRMLIIAPGSNDQTLSEKLDLIDAIQHLGVSYHFESEIDEILNSNIMDHAADDQLKLYTISLWFRLLRQQGYYVSSNIFNEFKDDKGSFKASLISDVKGMLSLYEAAHLGINGEDILDEALPFTTTHLESAVNNHIRPHLAKKVKHALNRPIRKALPRLEGLYYISIYKEEDSYSETLLKFAKLDFNVLQSQHQKEIGGITKWWKNLDFTTKLPYARDRIVEGYFWIDGSVL
;
A
#
# COMPACT_ATOMS: atom_id res chain seq x y z
N MET A 1 9.34 18.96 -15.70
CA MET A 1 10.26 18.86 -14.55
C MET A 1 9.90 19.88 -13.49
N GLN A 2 9.88 21.19 -13.79
CA GLN A 2 9.47 22.22 -12.80
C GLN A 2 8.14 21.94 -12.08
N GLN A 3 7.08 21.60 -12.81
CA GLN A 3 5.77 21.27 -12.22
C GLN A 3 5.79 20.04 -11.29
N VAL A 4 6.67 19.06 -11.54
CA VAL A 4 6.78 17.85 -10.70
C VAL A 4 7.42 18.20 -9.37
N GLU A 5 8.47 19.02 -9.39
CA GLU A 5 9.12 19.51 -8.16
C GLU A 5 8.18 20.39 -7.34
N GLU A 6 7.43 21.29 -7.97
CA GLU A 6 6.44 22.15 -7.28
C GLU A 6 5.37 21.31 -6.55
N LEU A 7 4.84 20.27 -7.21
CA LEU A 7 3.88 19.35 -6.62
C LEU A 7 4.51 18.46 -5.55
N LYS A 8 5.75 18.02 -5.74
CA LYS A 8 6.51 17.26 -4.74
C LYS A 8 6.65 18.06 -3.46
N ASP A 9 7.05 19.32 -3.56
CA ASP A 9 7.17 20.22 -2.41
C ASP A 9 5.80 20.47 -1.74
N GLU A 10 4.71 20.51 -2.51
CA GLU A 10 3.36 20.63 -1.96
C GLU A 10 2.94 19.37 -1.19
N VAL A 11 3.18 18.18 -1.73
CA VAL A 11 2.92 16.91 -1.02
C VAL A 11 3.80 16.80 0.23
N LYS A 12 5.07 17.18 0.14
CA LYS A 12 5.97 17.27 1.30
C LYS A 12 5.43 18.24 2.35
N ARG A 13 4.88 19.39 1.94
CA ARG A 13 4.17 20.28 2.86
C ARG A 13 2.91 19.64 3.43
N MET A 14 2.17 18.78 2.73
CA MET A 14 1.04 18.07 3.34
C MET A 14 1.49 17.13 4.47
N LEU A 15 2.68 16.54 4.36
CA LEU A 15 3.30 15.73 5.42
C LEU A 15 3.85 16.61 6.58
N ILE A 16 4.49 17.75 6.24
CA ILE A 16 5.20 18.63 7.20
C ILE A 16 4.34 19.76 7.78
N ILE A 17 3.23 20.16 7.17
CA ILE A 17 2.25 21.18 7.64
C ILE A 17 1.09 20.54 8.43
N ALA A 18 1.14 19.22 8.61
CA ALA A 18 0.45 18.54 9.72
C ALA A 18 0.97 18.87 11.16
N PRO A 19 1.65 20.01 11.43
CA PRO A 19 1.74 20.70 12.70
C PRO A 19 1.23 22.14 12.55
N GLY A 20 0.10 22.45 13.19
CA GLY A 20 -0.44 23.81 13.20
C GLY A 20 -1.90 23.94 13.65
N SER A 21 -2.65 22.85 13.69
CA SER A 21 -3.89 22.77 14.46
C SER A 21 -3.77 21.56 15.38
N ASN A 22 -4.08 21.71 16.66
CA ASN A 22 -4.06 20.65 17.65
C ASN A 22 -5.20 19.62 17.43
N ASP A 23 -5.59 19.36 16.18
CA ASP A 23 -6.88 18.75 15.81
C ASP A 23 -6.82 17.79 14.60
N GLN A 24 -5.64 17.44 14.07
CA GLN A 24 -5.55 16.33 13.10
C GLN A 24 -5.38 15.00 13.81
N THR A 25 -6.28 14.07 13.51
CA THR A 25 -6.27 12.73 14.11
C THR A 25 -5.13 11.90 13.53
N LEU A 26 -4.57 10.99 14.33
CA LEU A 26 -3.60 10.00 13.87
C LEU A 26 -4.04 9.31 12.56
N SER A 27 -5.34 9.03 12.45
CA SER A 27 -5.92 8.38 11.27
C SER A 27 -5.65 9.16 9.97
N GLU A 28 -5.73 10.48 9.98
CA GLU A 28 -5.55 11.30 8.77
C GLU A 28 -4.09 11.27 8.29
N LYS A 29 -3.14 11.28 9.23
CA LYS A 29 -1.71 11.15 8.90
C LYS A 29 -1.40 9.79 8.29
N LEU A 30 -1.95 8.72 8.88
CA LEU A 30 -1.78 7.37 8.34
C LEU A 30 -2.47 7.22 6.99
N ASP A 31 -3.66 7.79 6.79
CA ASP A 31 -4.37 7.77 5.51
C ASP A 31 -3.58 8.47 4.40
N LEU A 32 -2.90 9.58 4.72
CA LEU A 32 -2.03 10.28 3.77
C LEU A 32 -0.79 9.45 3.41
N ILE A 33 -0.11 8.87 4.40
CA ILE A 33 1.05 7.99 4.16
C ILE A 33 0.62 6.77 3.33
N ASP A 34 -0.52 6.19 3.66
CA ASP A 34 -1.08 5.05 2.93
C ASP A 34 -1.37 5.40 1.48
N ALA A 35 -1.97 6.56 1.22
CA ALA A 35 -2.21 7.04 -0.14
C ALA A 35 -0.90 7.27 -0.90
N ILE A 36 0.12 7.85 -0.26
CA ILE A 36 1.44 8.09 -0.86
C ILE A 36 2.13 6.78 -1.25
N GLN A 37 2.10 5.78 -0.36
CA GLN A 37 2.66 4.45 -0.64
C GLN A 37 1.88 3.73 -1.74
N HIS A 38 0.55 3.70 -1.67
CA HIS A 38 -0.28 3.06 -2.69
C HIS A 38 -0.16 3.71 -4.06
N LEU A 39 -0.02 5.04 -4.13
CA LEU A 39 0.22 5.74 -5.40
C LEU A 39 1.63 5.51 -5.97
N GLY A 40 2.50 4.82 -5.24
CA GLY A 40 3.84 4.44 -5.69
C GLY A 40 4.80 5.64 -5.79
N VAL A 41 4.65 6.61 -4.89
CA VAL A 41 5.50 7.82 -4.84
C VAL A 41 6.16 8.04 -3.47
N SER A 42 6.11 7.04 -2.58
CA SER A 42 6.71 7.11 -1.24
C SER A 42 8.22 7.29 -1.24
N TYR A 43 8.92 6.81 -2.27
CA TYR A 43 10.38 6.95 -2.42
C TYR A 43 10.85 8.41 -2.50
N HIS A 44 9.94 9.37 -2.72
CA HIS A 44 10.24 10.81 -2.65
C HIS A 44 10.21 11.40 -1.25
N PHE A 45 9.64 10.67 -0.27
CA PHE A 45 9.27 11.16 1.06
C PHE A 45 9.68 10.20 2.18
N GLU A 46 10.70 9.36 1.96
CA GLU A 46 11.09 8.31 2.92
C GLU A 46 11.39 8.87 4.30
N SER A 47 12.16 9.96 4.36
CA SER A 47 12.52 10.63 5.61
C SER A 47 11.31 11.20 6.34
N GLU A 48 10.40 11.87 5.63
CA GLU A 48 9.18 12.42 6.23
C GLU A 48 8.25 11.31 6.75
N ILE A 49 8.11 10.22 5.99
CA ILE A 49 7.31 9.05 6.39
C ILE A 49 7.92 8.41 7.63
N ASP A 50 9.23 8.18 7.66
CA ASP A 50 9.93 7.58 8.79
C ASP A 50 9.84 8.46 10.04
N GLU A 51 9.98 9.78 9.90
CA GLU A 51 9.81 10.72 11.02
C GLU A 51 8.39 10.66 11.60
N ILE A 52 7.35 10.64 10.75
CA ILE A 52 5.96 10.57 11.20
C ILE A 52 5.67 9.23 11.87
N LEU A 53 6.09 8.12 11.28
CA LEU A 53 5.83 6.79 11.82
C LEU A 53 6.60 6.52 13.13
N ASN A 54 7.80 7.10 13.28
CA ASN A 54 8.60 6.98 14.51
C ASN A 54 8.23 7.98 15.60
N SER A 55 7.62 9.12 15.26
CA SER A 55 7.05 10.01 16.28
C SER A 55 6.05 9.20 17.11
N ASN A 56 6.06 9.34 18.45
CA ASN A 56 5.32 8.50 19.41
C ASN A 56 3.80 8.49 19.19
N ILE A 57 3.34 7.85 18.11
CA ILE A 57 1.94 7.64 17.75
C ILE A 57 1.20 6.91 18.87
N MET A 58 1.92 6.12 19.67
CA MET A 58 1.40 5.39 20.82
C MET A 58 1.15 6.26 22.06
N ASP A 59 1.76 7.45 22.19
CA ASP A 59 1.40 8.37 23.29
C ASP A 59 -0.01 8.97 23.05
N HIS A 60 -0.48 8.99 21.79
CA HIS A 60 -1.84 9.37 21.41
C HIS A 60 -2.82 8.19 21.36
N ALA A 61 -2.35 6.95 21.50
CA ALA A 61 -3.16 5.73 21.55
C ALA A 61 -3.87 5.52 22.90
N ALA A 62 -3.49 6.30 23.92
CA ALA A 62 -3.99 6.20 25.28
C ALA A 62 -5.38 6.84 25.48
N ASP A 63 -5.92 7.51 24.46
CA ASP A 63 -7.26 8.11 24.49
C ASP A 63 -8.27 7.14 23.86
N ASP A 64 -8.75 6.22 24.72
CA ASP A 64 -9.81 5.23 24.54
C ASP A 64 -10.51 5.14 23.15
N GLN A 65 -10.41 3.95 22.54
CA GLN A 65 -11.00 3.46 21.28
C GLN A 65 -10.17 3.67 20.01
N LEU A 66 -8.96 3.10 19.96
CA LEU A 66 -8.34 2.83 18.68
C LEU A 66 -9.21 1.84 17.87
N LYS A 67 -9.70 2.31 16.72
CA LYS A 67 -10.50 1.50 15.80
C LYS A 67 -9.60 0.45 15.14
N LEU A 68 -10.16 -0.73 14.85
CA LEU A 68 -9.48 -1.82 14.14
C LEU A 68 -8.73 -1.31 12.89
N TYR A 69 -9.37 -0.41 12.15
CA TYR A 69 -8.78 0.27 11.00
C TYR A 69 -7.43 0.92 11.30
N THR A 70 -7.38 1.80 12.31
CA THR A 70 -6.22 2.64 12.61
C THR A 70 -5.04 1.80 13.07
N ILE A 71 -5.26 0.83 13.96
CA ILE A 71 -4.21 -0.08 14.44
C ILE A 71 -3.67 -0.95 13.33
N SER A 72 -4.57 -1.54 12.53
CA SER A 72 -4.15 -2.41 11.42
C SER A 72 -3.35 -1.64 10.38
N LEU A 73 -3.78 -0.42 10.06
CA LEU A 73 -3.08 0.46 9.14
C LEU A 73 -1.70 0.85 9.68
N TRP A 74 -1.63 1.32 10.92
CA TRP A 74 -0.38 1.69 11.57
C TRP A 74 0.61 0.53 11.63
N PHE A 75 0.15 -0.64 12.07
CA PHE A 75 0.94 -1.88 12.13
C PHE A 75 1.52 -2.23 10.75
N ARG A 76 0.68 -2.18 9.72
CA ARG A 76 1.09 -2.48 8.35
C ARG A 76 2.15 -1.49 7.87
N LEU A 77 1.91 -0.18 8.02
CA LEU A 77 2.82 0.87 7.55
C LEU A 77 4.19 0.76 8.22
N LEU A 78 4.25 0.54 9.54
CA LEU A 78 5.52 0.36 10.23
C LEU A 78 6.30 -0.87 9.77
N ARG A 79 5.62 -2.00 9.59
CA ARG A 79 6.26 -3.22 9.07
C ARG A 79 6.72 -3.07 7.63
N GLN A 80 5.99 -2.32 6.81
CA GLN A 80 6.42 -2.00 5.44
C GLN A 80 7.73 -1.20 5.44
N GLN A 81 7.94 -0.32 6.43
CA GLN A 81 9.20 0.42 6.60
C GLN A 81 10.29 -0.35 7.34
N GLY A 82 10.06 -1.63 7.65
CA GLY A 82 11.04 -2.50 8.29
C GLY A 82 11.10 -2.38 9.81
N TYR A 83 10.20 -1.61 10.44
CA TYR A 83 10.10 -1.57 11.90
C TYR A 83 9.37 -2.82 12.42
N TYR A 84 9.97 -3.45 13.44
CA TYR A 84 9.30 -4.54 14.13
C TYR A 84 8.22 -4.00 15.08
N VAL A 85 6.99 -4.44 14.86
CA VAL A 85 5.84 -4.18 15.74
C VAL A 85 5.25 -5.50 16.16
N SER A 86 4.99 -5.69 17.45
CA SER A 86 4.39 -6.92 17.96
C SER A 86 2.95 -7.07 17.47
N SER A 87 2.62 -8.23 16.90
CA SER A 87 1.24 -8.60 16.54
C SER A 87 0.31 -8.77 17.75
N ASN A 88 0.86 -8.81 18.96
CA ASN A 88 0.07 -8.87 20.21
C ASN A 88 -0.87 -7.67 20.40
N ILE A 89 -0.63 -6.56 19.70
CA ILE A 89 -1.56 -5.42 19.69
C ILE A 89 -2.98 -5.85 19.27
N PHE A 90 -3.11 -6.86 18.40
CA PHE A 90 -4.41 -7.33 17.95
C PHE A 90 -5.19 -8.16 18.99
N ASN A 91 -4.60 -8.49 20.14
CA ASN A 91 -5.30 -9.23 21.20
C ASN A 91 -6.48 -8.43 21.77
N GLU A 92 -6.46 -7.10 21.70
CA GLU A 92 -7.59 -6.27 22.13
C GLU A 92 -8.86 -6.50 21.29
N PHE A 93 -8.71 -7.05 20.09
CA PHE A 93 -9.80 -7.39 19.18
C PHE A 93 -10.30 -8.83 19.35
N LYS A 94 -9.75 -9.58 20.30
CA LYS A 94 -10.20 -10.92 20.66
C LYS A 94 -11.18 -10.91 21.83
N ASP A 95 -12.10 -11.86 21.82
CA ASP A 95 -13.02 -12.13 22.92
C ASP A 95 -12.35 -13.00 24.00
N ASP A 96 -13.07 -13.24 25.11
CA ASP A 96 -12.58 -14.06 26.22
C ASP A 96 -12.31 -15.53 25.84
N LYS A 97 -12.78 -15.97 24.67
CA LYS A 97 -12.53 -17.31 24.11
C LYS A 97 -11.30 -17.33 23.19
N GLY A 98 -10.64 -16.19 23.01
CA GLY A 98 -9.46 -16.03 22.16
C GLY A 98 -9.77 -15.91 20.67
N SER A 99 -11.04 -15.73 20.28
CA SER A 99 -11.45 -15.53 18.88
C SER A 99 -11.66 -14.05 18.56
N PHE A 100 -11.48 -13.64 17.31
CA PHE A 100 -11.79 -12.26 16.90
C PHE A 100 -13.26 -11.92 17.16
N LYS A 101 -13.51 -10.76 17.79
CA LYS A 101 -14.84 -10.31 18.21
C LYS A 101 -15.79 -10.22 17.00
N ALA A 102 -16.99 -10.78 17.13
CA ALA A 102 -18.02 -10.70 16.09
C ALA A 102 -18.46 -9.25 15.79
N SER A 103 -18.27 -8.32 16.73
CA SER A 103 -18.54 -6.88 16.52
C SER A 103 -17.67 -6.25 15.43
N LEU A 104 -16.54 -6.87 15.07
CA LEU A 104 -15.66 -6.38 14.01
C LEU A 104 -16.24 -6.60 12.61
N ILE A 105 -17.17 -7.55 12.47
CA ILE A 105 -17.74 -7.95 11.16
C ILE A 105 -18.47 -6.79 10.48
N SER A 106 -19.04 -5.86 11.25
CA SER A 106 -19.68 -4.66 10.70
C SER A 106 -18.69 -3.61 10.19
N ASP A 107 -17.43 -3.63 10.65
CA ASP A 107 -16.39 -2.69 10.21
C ASP A 107 -15.60 -3.27 9.04
N VAL A 108 -16.18 -3.20 7.84
CA VAL A 108 -15.57 -3.72 6.62
C VAL A 108 -14.25 -3.02 6.29
N LYS A 109 -14.12 -1.73 6.58
CA LYS A 109 -12.88 -0.96 6.35
C LYS A 109 -11.78 -1.44 7.31
N GLY A 110 -12.11 -1.64 8.59
CA GLY A 110 -11.21 -2.24 9.58
C GLY A 110 -10.80 -3.67 9.23
N MET A 111 -11.73 -4.52 8.82
CA MET A 111 -11.44 -5.89 8.38
C MET A 111 -10.50 -5.93 7.18
N LEU A 112 -10.70 -5.04 6.20
CA LEU A 112 -9.81 -4.94 5.04
C LEU A 112 -8.39 -4.52 5.47
N SER A 113 -8.27 -3.54 6.37
CA SER A 113 -6.95 -3.16 6.89
C SER A 113 -6.28 -4.28 7.70
N LEU A 114 -7.03 -5.04 8.50
CA LEU A 114 -6.52 -6.20 9.24
C LEU A 114 -6.07 -7.31 8.28
N TYR A 115 -6.84 -7.58 7.22
CA TYR A 115 -6.49 -8.55 6.19
C TYR A 115 -5.15 -8.19 5.54
N GLU A 116 -4.96 -6.94 5.12
CA GLU A 116 -3.71 -6.49 4.52
C GLU A 116 -2.53 -6.54 5.50
N ALA A 117 -2.76 -6.15 6.76
CA ALA A 117 -1.77 -6.23 7.82
C ALA A 117 -1.33 -7.67 8.11
N ALA A 118 -2.26 -8.63 8.10
CA ALA A 118 -1.98 -10.03 8.39
C ALA A 118 -1.05 -10.68 7.36
N HIS A 119 -1.02 -10.20 6.10
CA HIS A 119 -0.03 -10.67 5.10
C HIS A 119 1.41 -10.23 5.39
N LEU A 120 1.65 -9.37 6.40
CA LEU A 120 2.99 -9.02 6.90
C LEU A 120 3.41 -9.87 8.12
N GLY A 121 2.66 -10.91 8.47
CA GLY A 121 3.01 -11.81 9.56
C GLY A 121 4.35 -12.51 9.35
N ILE A 122 5.06 -12.75 10.46
CA ILE A 122 6.27 -13.57 10.49
C ILE A 122 6.02 -14.87 11.25
N ASN A 123 6.90 -15.85 11.09
CA ASN A 123 6.75 -17.15 11.74
C ASN A 123 6.60 -17.02 13.27
N GLY A 124 5.58 -17.68 13.83
CA GLY A 124 5.27 -17.66 15.27
C GLY A 124 4.25 -16.59 15.68
N GLU A 125 3.64 -15.88 14.73
CA GLU A 125 2.57 -14.92 14.97
C GLU A 125 1.19 -15.49 14.66
N ASP A 126 0.79 -16.50 15.44
CA ASP A 126 -0.46 -17.25 15.26
C ASP A 126 -1.70 -16.33 15.14
N ILE A 127 -1.70 -15.18 15.82
CA ILE A 127 -2.79 -14.20 15.75
C ILE A 127 -3.04 -13.65 14.35
N LEU A 128 -2.00 -13.50 13.52
CA LEU A 128 -2.13 -13.03 12.14
C LEU A 128 -2.56 -14.17 11.22
N ASP A 129 -2.08 -15.38 11.47
CA ASP A 129 -2.54 -16.59 10.77
C ASP A 129 -4.02 -16.88 11.03
N GLU A 130 -4.51 -16.60 12.25
CA GLU A 130 -5.94 -16.65 12.60
C GLU A 130 -6.74 -15.49 11.99
N ALA A 131 -6.13 -14.31 11.83
CA ALA A 131 -6.79 -13.13 11.25
C ALA A 131 -7.12 -13.33 9.77
N LEU A 132 -6.26 -14.04 9.02
CA LEU A 132 -6.46 -14.31 7.59
C LEU A 132 -7.79 -15.03 7.26
N PRO A 133 -8.10 -16.22 7.82
CA PRO A 133 -9.37 -16.89 7.53
C PRO A 133 -10.58 -16.12 8.06
N PHE A 134 -10.46 -15.45 9.21
CA PHE A 134 -11.52 -14.62 9.78
C PHE A 134 -11.88 -13.46 8.83
N THR A 135 -10.90 -12.65 8.46
CA THR A 135 -11.11 -11.50 7.57
C THR A 135 -11.54 -11.93 6.17
N THR A 136 -10.92 -12.97 5.59
CA THR A 136 -11.27 -13.47 4.26
C THR A 136 -12.75 -13.86 4.17
N THR A 137 -13.23 -14.68 5.11
CA THR A 137 -14.61 -15.17 5.14
C THR A 137 -15.61 -14.01 5.23
N HIS A 138 -15.35 -13.05 6.11
CA HIS A 138 -16.27 -11.94 6.34
C HIS A 138 -16.20 -10.87 5.25
N LEU A 139 -15.05 -10.66 4.62
CA LEU A 139 -14.89 -9.77 3.47
C LEU A 139 -15.60 -10.32 2.22
N GLU A 140 -15.51 -11.63 1.96
CA GLU A 140 -16.26 -12.29 0.88
C GLU A 140 -17.77 -12.16 1.10
N SER A 141 -18.23 -12.40 2.33
CA SER A 141 -19.64 -12.21 2.72
C SER A 141 -20.09 -10.75 2.55
N ALA A 142 -19.27 -9.78 2.96
CA ALA A 142 -19.58 -8.36 2.82
C ALA A 142 -19.76 -7.94 1.36
N VAL A 143 -18.91 -8.43 0.45
CA VAL A 143 -19.03 -8.18 -0.99
C VAL A 143 -20.35 -8.71 -1.56
N ASN A 144 -20.83 -9.87 -1.07
CA ASN A 144 -22.11 -10.44 -1.50
C ASN A 144 -23.33 -9.72 -0.91
N ASN A 145 -23.16 -9.05 0.24
CA ASN A 145 -24.22 -8.30 0.93
C ASN A 145 -24.34 -6.83 0.48
N HIS A 146 -23.84 -6.48 -0.71
CA HIS A 146 -24.02 -5.16 -1.34
C HIS A 146 -23.48 -3.97 -0.52
N ILE A 147 -22.25 -4.06 -0.02
CA ILE A 147 -21.52 -2.89 0.52
C ILE A 147 -21.31 -1.80 -0.56
N ARG A 148 -20.84 -0.61 -0.13
CA ARG A 148 -20.56 0.52 -1.03
C ARG A 148 -19.71 0.07 -2.23
N PRO A 149 -20.06 0.44 -3.48
CA PRO A 149 -19.39 -0.07 -4.67
C PRO A 149 -17.87 0.13 -4.70
N HIS A 150 -17.37 1.30 -4.26
CA HIS A 150 -15.93 1.56 -4.19
C HIS A 150 -15.24 0.60 -3.23
N LEU A 151 -15.81 0.38 -2.04
CA LEU A 151 -15.26 -0.52 -1.03
C LEU A 151 -15.31 -1.97 -1.51
N ALA A 152 -16.37 -2.38 -2.21
CA ALA A 152 -16.46 -3.69 -2.84
C ALA A 152 -15.33 -3.93 -3.86
N LYS A 153 -14.98 -2.91 -4.67
CA LYS A 153 -13.84 -3.02 -5.60
C LYS A 153 -12.53 -3.24 -4.84
N LYS A 154 -12.26 -2.47 -3.79
CA LYS A 154 -11.04 -2.60 -2.96
C LYS A 154 -10.96 -3.99 -2.33
N VAL A 155 -12.05 -4.45 -1.73
CA VAL A 155 -12.10 -5.78 -1.10
C VAL A 155 -11.85 -6.88 -2.14
N LYS A 156 -12.51 -6.84 -3.30
CA LYS A 156 -12.26 -7.82 -4.37
C LYS A 156 -10.81 -7.80 -4.87
N HIS A 157 -10.21 -6.62 -4.99
CA HIS A 157 -8.83 -6.47 -5.41
C HIS A 157 -7.85 -7.07 -4.39
N ALA A 158 -8.00 -6.73 -3.11
CA ALA A 158 -7.22 -7.24 -1.99
C ALA A 158 -7.32 -8.77 -1.83
N LEU A 159 -8.54 -9.33 -1.94
CA LEU A 159 -8.77 -10.78 -1.88
C LEU A 159 -8.13 -11.53 -3.05
N ASN A 160 -8.09 -10.91 -4.24
CA ASN A 160 -7.39 -11.48 -5.39
C ASN A 160 -5.86 -11.40 -5.24
N ARG A 161 -5.34 -10.27 -4.75
CA ARG A 161 -3.92 -10.10 -4.43
C ARG A 161 -3.74 -9.04 -3.35
N PRO A 162 -3.23 -9.41 -2.16
CA PRO A 162 -2.97 -8.44 -1.10
C PRO A 162 -1.79 -7.54 -1.49
N ILE A 163 -1.74 -6.33 -0.95
CA ILE A 163 -0.74 -5.29 -1.24
C ILE A 163 0.67 -5.84 -1.06
N ARG A 164 0.91 -6.59 0.02
CA ARG A 164 2.23 -7.18 0.33
C ARG A 164 2.76 -8.13 -0.76
N LYS A 165 1.87 -8.72 -1.56
CA LYS A 165 2.19 -9.65 -2.65
C LYS A 165 2.03 -9.00 -4.03
N ALA A 166 1.61 -7.74 -4.09
CA ALA A 166 1.50 -6.98 -5.33
C ALA A 166 2.84 -6.32 -5.68
N LEU A 167 3.06 -6.09 -6.97
CA LEU A 167 4.18 -5.26 -7.42
C LEU A 167 3.77 -3.79 -7.20
N PRO A 168 4.56 -2.97 -6.47
CA PRO A 168 4.19 -1.61 -6.12
C PRO A 168 3.72 -0.78 -7.32
N ARG A 169 4.33 -1.02 -8.49
CA ARG A 169 3.99 -0.28 -9.70
C ARG A 169 2.66 -0.64 -10.33
N LEU A 170 2.30 -1.93 -10.31
CA LEU A 170 0.99 -2.37 -10.78
C LEU A 170 -0.10 -1.96 -9.78
N GLU A 171 0.22 -2.02 -8.50
CA GLU A 171 -0.67 -1.55 -7.45
C GLU A 171 -0.94 -0.05 -7.59
N GLY A 172 0.10 0.75 -7.82
CA GLY A 172 -0.04 2.19 -8.07
C GLY A 172 -0.89 2.52 -9.29
N LEU A 173 -0.77 1.76 -10.38
CA LEU A 173 -1.65 1.93 -11.54
C LEU A 173 -3.13 1.68 -11.20
N TYR A 174 -3.40 0.59 -10.49
CA TYR A 174 -4.75 0.29 -10.04
C TYR A 174 -5.26 1.39 -9.10
N TYR A 175 -4.48 1.77 -8.11
CA TYR A 175 -4.87 2.76 -7.11
C TYR A 175 -5.10 4.15 -7.70
N ILE A 176 -4.27 4.60 -8.66
CA ILE A 176 -4.49 5.85 -9.42
C ILE A 176 -5.89 5.88 -10.06
N SER A 177 -6.41 4.74 -10.51
CA SER A 177 -7.72 4.65 -11.15
C SER A 177 -8.90 4.81 -10.19
N ILE A 178 -8.72 4.41 -8.92
CA ILE A 178 -9.78 4.42 -7.89
C ILE A 178 -9.60 5.52 -6.84
N TYR A 179 -8.44 6.17 -6.75
CA TYR A 179 -8.09 7.09 -5.67
C TYR A 179 -9.05 8.29 -5.51
N LYS A 180 -9.72 8.70 -6.60
CA LYS A 180 -10.77 9.75 -6.55
C LYS A 180 -12.01 9.34 -5.75
N GLU A 181 -12.20 8.05 -5.50
CA GLU A 181 -13.30 7.48 -4.73
C GLU A 181 -12.96 7.38 -3.23
N GLU A 182 -11.73 7.72 -2.81
CA GLU A 182 -11.27 7.64 -1.41
C GLU A 182 -11.65 8.88 -0.59
N ASP A 183 -11.92 8.67 0.70
CA ASP A 183 -12.20 9.76 1.64
C ASP A 183 -10.99 10.69 1.83
N SER A 184 -9.77 10.16 1.71
CA SER A 184 -8.50 10.89 1.84
C SER A 184 -8.02 11.54 0.53
N TYR A 185 -8.88 11.60 -0.49
CA TYR A 185 -8.53 12.10 -1.81
C TYR A 185 -7.90 13.50 -1.77
N SER A 186 -6.70 13.60 -2.33
CA SER A 186 -6.01 14.86 -2.61
C SER A 186 -5.76 15.00 -4.11
N GLU A 187 -6.30 16.06 -4.70
CA GLU A 187 -6.08 16.37 -6.11
C GLU A 187 -4.60 16.64 -6.41
N THR A 188 -3.91 17.34 -5.50
CA THR A 188 -2.47 17.61 -5.58
C THR A 188 -1.69 16.29 -5.61
N LEU A 189 -1.97 15.38 -4.68
CA LEU A 189 -1.28 14.10 -4.62
C LEU A 189 -1.55 13.24 -5.87
N LEU A 190 -2.78 13.20 -6.37
CA LEU A 190 -3.10 12.46 -7.58
C LEU A 190 -2.41 13.04 -8.83
N LYS A 191 -2.35 14.37 -8.95
CA LYS A 191 -1.63 15.04 -10.04
C LYS A 191 -0.14 14.71 -9.98
N PHE A 192 0.45 14.78 -8.78
CA PHE A 192 1.84 14.40 -8.55
C PHE A 192 2.10 12.96 -8.98
N ALA A 193 1.32 12.00 -8.46
CA ALA A 193 1.45 10.58 -8.77
C ALA A 193 1.34 10.28 -10.26
N LYS A 194 0.42 10.93 -10.98
CA LYS A 194 0.29 10.73 -12.44
C LYS A 194 1.48 11.27 -13.22
N LEU A 195 2.01 12.43 -12.85
CA LEU A 195 3.16 13.01 -13.53
C LEU A 195 4.42 12.18 -13.25
N ASP A 196 4.64 11.82 -11.99
CA ASP A 196 5.70 10.90 -11.57
C ASP A 196 5.61 9.57 -12.33
N PHE A 197 4.38 9.04 -12.45
CA PHE A 197 4.13 7.81 -13.17
C PHE A 197 4.65 7.86 -14.61
N ASN A 198 4.30 8.93 -15.31
CA ASN A 198 4.66 9.16 -16.71
C ASN A 198 6.17 9.43 -16.88
N VAL A 199 6.81 10.11 -15.93
CA VAL A 199 8.26 10.36 -15.97
C VAL A 199 9.03 9.05 -15.89
N LEU A 200 8.72 8.21 -14.89
CA LEU A 200 9.33 6.89 -14.74
C LEU A 200 8.98 5.96 -15.92
N GLN A 201 7.74 5.97 -16.40
CA GLN A 201 7.37 5.17 -17.58
C GLN A 201 8.20 5.58 -18.82
N SER A 202 8.45 6.88 -19.03
CA SER A 202 9.31 7.35 -20.11
C SER A 202 10.75 6.86 -19.95
N GLN A 203 11.25 6.80 -18.71
CA GLN A 203 12.56 6.25 -18.41
C GLN A 203 12.61 4.74 -18.72
N HIS A 204 11.60 3.98 -18.31
CA HIS A 204 11.53 2.54 -18.59
C HIS A 204 11.47 2.25 -20.10
N GLN A 205 10.76 3.08 -20.87
CA GLN A 205 10.72 2.99 -22.33
C GLN A 205 12.09 3.24 -22.98
N LYS A 206 12.90 4.16 -22.44
CA LYS A 206 14.27 4.38 -22.92
C LYS A 206 15.16 3.18 -22.62
N GLU A 207 15.06 2.62 -21.41
CA GLU A 207 15.82 1.46 -20.98
C GLU A 207 15.51 0.24 -21.84
N ILE A 208 14.23 -0.14 -21.97
CA ILE A 208 13.83 -1.28 -22.79
C ILE A 208 14.18 -1.05 -24.27
N GLY A 209 14.13 0.20 -24.76
CA GLY A 209 14.60 0.56 -26.10
C GLY A 209 16.09 0.27 -26.29
N GLY A 210 16.92 0.62 -25.31
CA GLY A 210 18.35 0.32 -25.29
C GLY A 210 18.64 -1.19 -25.24
N ILE A 211 17.99 -1.90 -24.31
CA ILE A 211 18.16 -3.35 -24.13
C ILE A 211 17.69 -4.08 -25.40
N THR A 212 16.59 -3.65 -26.02
CA THR A 212 16.08 -4.26 -27.26
C THR A 212 17.05 -4.07 -28.41
N LYS A 213 17.68 -2.90 -28.54
CA LYS A 213 18.71 -2.66 -29.55
C LYS A 213 19.93 -3.55 -29.31
N TRP A 214 20.39 -3.65 -28.06
CA TRP A 214 21.49 -4.53 -27.69
C TRP A 214 21.19 -6.01 -28.00
N TRP A 215 20.00 -6.50 -27.61
CA TRP A 215 19.57 -7.88 -27.84
C TRP A 215 19.48 -8.23 -29.33
N LYS A 216 18.94 -7.32 -30.15
CA LYS A 216 18.92 -7.48 -31.61
C LYS A 216 20.33 -7.55 -32.21
N ASN A 217 21.27 -6.72 -31.73
CA ASN A 217 22.65 -6.73 -32.22
C ASN A 217 23.41 -8.03 -31.89
N LEU A 218 23.03 -8.72 -30.81
CA LEU A 218 23.58 -10.03 -30.49
C LEU A 218 23.12 -11.11 -31.48
N ASP A 219 21.99 -10.89 -32.15
CA ASP A 219 21.38 -11.80 -33.11
C ASP A 219 21.13 -13.19 -32.50
N PHE A 220 20.64 -13.19 -31.26
CA PHE A 220 20.50 -14.40 -30.45
C PHE A 220 19.46 -15.37 -31.01
N THR A 221 18.39 -14.83 -31.62
CA THR A 221 17.28 -15.61 -32.18
C THR A 221 17.70 -16.45 -33.39
N THR A 222 18.67 -16.00 -34.18
CA THR A 222 19.21 -16.77 -35.31
C THR A 222 20.31 -17.73 -34.86
N LYS A 223 21.20 -17.29 -33.96
CA LYS A 223 22.35 -18.07 -33.48
C LYS A 223 21.93 -19.22 -32.56
N LEU A 224 20.84 -19.07 -31.81
CA LEU A 224 20.37 -20.03 -30.83
C LEU A 224 18.86 -20.26 -31.00
N PRO A 225 18.44 -20.96 -32.06
CA PRO A 225 17.02 -21.12 -32.43
C PRO A 225 16.21 -21.92 -31.41
N TYR A 226 16.88 -22.66 -30.52
CA TYR A 226 16.25 -23.39 -29.43
C TYR A 226 15.94 -22.52 -28.21
N ALA A 227 16.54 -21.33 -28.10
CA ALA A 227 16.35 -20.45 -26.96
C ALA A 227 15.15 -19.52 -27.17
N ARG A 228 14.46 -19.15 -26.08
CA ARG A 228 13.26 -18.31 -26.12
C ARG A 228 13.65 -16.83 -26.15
N ASP A 229 12.98 -16.04 -27.00
CA ASP A 229 13.05 -14.58 -26.96
C ASP A 229 12.11 -14.06 -25.87
N ARG A 230 12.67 -13.53 -24.77
CA ARG A 230 11.95 -13.16 -23.54
C ARG A 230 12.42 -11.82 -22.96
N ILE A 231 12.86 -10.90 -23.82
CA ILE A 231 13.43 -9.62 -23.39
C ILE A 231 12.45 -8.76 -22.59
N VAL A 232 11.17 -8.76 -22.98
CA VAL A 232 10.13 -7.97 -22.31
C VAL A 232 9.85 -8.55 -20.93
N GLU A 233 9.72 -9.88 -20.83
CA GLU A 233 9.52 -10.58 -19.56
C GLU A 233 10.73 -10.44 -18.65
N GLY A 234 11.94 -10.49 -19.21
CA GLY A 234 13.19 -10.27 -18.47
C GLY A 234 13.29 -8.85 -17.92
N TYR A 235 12.96 -7.84 -18.72
CA TYR A 235 12.93 -6.45 -18.26
C TYR A 235 11.86 -6.25 -17.18
N PHE A 236 10.65 -6.76 -17.40
CA PHE A 236 9.55 -6.70 -16.44
C PHE A 236 9.92 -7.36 -15.09
N TRP A 237 10.66 -8.47 -15.13
CA TRP A 237 11.16 -9.14 -13.93
C TRP A 237 12.18 -8.28 -13.16
N ILE A 238 13.09 -7.60 -13.88
CA ILE A 238 14.07 -6.69 -13.27
C ILE A 238 13.38 -5.47 -12.65
N ASP A 239 12.44 -4.86 -13.37
CA ASP A 239 11.68 -3.69 -12.91
C ASP A 239 10.93 -3.99 -11.60
N GLY A 240 10.35 -5.19 -11.49
CA GLY A 240 9.68 -5.65 -10.27
C GLY A 240 10.61 -5.90 -9.06
N SER A 241 11.93 -5.81 -9.22
CA SER A 241 12.91 -6.03 -8.14
C SER A 241 13.57 -4.74 -7.60
N VAL A 242 13.38 -3.61 -8.30
CA VAL A 242 14.05 -2.33 -8.00
C VAL A 242 13.06 -1.24 -7.54
N LEU A 243 11.75 -1.55 -7.55
CA LEU A 243 10.64 -0.68 -7.12
C LEU A 243 10.00 -1.21 -5.83
#